data_AF-A0AAW6BGU4-F1
#
_entry.id   AF-A0AAW6BGU4-F1
#
_cell.length_a   1.000
_cell.length_b   1.000
_cell.length_c   1.000
_cell.angle_alpha   90.00
_cell.angle_beta   90.00
_cell.angle_gamma   90.00
#
_symmetry.space_group_name_H-M   'P 1'
#
loop_
_entity.id
_entity.type
_entity.pdbx_description
1 polymer ?
#
loop_
_entity_poly.entity_id
_entity_poly.type
_entity_poly.pdbx_seq_one_letter_code
_entity_poly.pdbx_strand_id
1 'polypeptide(L)'
;MAKLSVINNIINETEDSIHIVQGEENDKLHTLKRNSELKVSVRIPWIGNQDEGHKAIRITISSYDNTIWLFQDYHRPANQDQIKYYEGEEFNYQNAINVPGRSKGGGDKTLYFKEEKGKTVFRFL
;
A
#
# COMPACT_ATOMS: atom_id res chain seq x y z
N MET A 1 -20.11 -4.98 -8.97
CA MET A 1 -20.03 -4.61 -7.55
C MET A 1 -18.56 -4.48 -7.22
N ALA A 2 -18.12 -3.31 -6.75
CA ALA A 2 -16.73 -3.08 -6.39
C ALA A 2 -16.34 -4.00 -5.22
N LYS A 3 -15.19 -4.68 -5.31
CA LYS A 3 -14.71 -5.61 -4.28
C LYS A 3 -13.55 -4.97 -3.52
N LEU A 4 -13.61 -5.02 -2.18
CA LEU A 4 -12.52 -4.55 -1.33
C LEU A 4 -11.28 -5.43 -1.55
N SER A 5 -10.11 -4.83 -1.70
CA SER A 5 -8.84 -5.55 -1.74
C SER A 5 -8.33 -5.81 -0.33
N VAL A 6 -7.72 -6.98 -0.14
CA VAL A 6 -7.12 -7.38 1.13
C VAL A 6 -5.70 -7.85 0.85
N ILE A 7 -4.73 -7.25 1.52
CA ILE A 7 -3.35 -7.75 1.53
C ILE A 7 -3.33 -8.94 2.49
N ASN A 8 -3.22 -10.14 1.93
CA ASN A 8 -3.19 -11.38 2.71
C ASN A 8 -1.74 -11.84 3.01
N ASN A 9 -0.79 -11.30 2.24
CA ASN A 9 0.60 -11.64 2.35
C ASN A 9 1.47 -10.44 2.00
N ILE A 10 2.54 -10.26 2.75
CA ILE A 10 3.55 -9.25 2.50
C ILE A 10 4.91 -9.95 2.45
N ILE A 11 5.64 -9.75 1.37
CA ILE A 11 6.97 -10.32 1.15
C ILE A 11 7.96 -9.17 1.10
N ASN A 12 8.99 -9.24 1.93
CA ASN A 12 10.07 -8.28 1.97
C ASN A 12 11.40 -8.97 1.63
N GLU A 13 11.89 -8.77 0.41
CA GLU A 13 13.22 -9.23 -0.05
C GLU A 13 14.27 -8.11 -0.01
N THR A 14 13.99 -7.01 0.71
CA THR A 14 14.95 -5.93 0.92
C THR A 14 15.75 -6.15 2.20
N GLU A 15 16.87 -5.44 2.32
CA GLU A 15 17.65 -5.38 3.56
C GLU A 15 17.02 -4.46 4.63
N ASP A 16 15.93 -3.78 4.29
CA ASP A 16 15.24 -2.83 5.17
C ASP A 16 14.12 -3.47 5.98
N SER A 17 13.81 -2.84 7.12
CA SER A 17 12.56 -3.14 7.83
C SER A 17 11.43 -2.27 7.27
N ILE A 18 10.24 -2.86 7.22
CA ILE A 18 9.04 -2.23 6.68
C ILE A 18 8.00 -2.14 7.78
N HIS A 19 7.48 -0.94 7.99
CA HIS A 19 6.36 -0.70 8.90
C HIS A 19 5.13 -0.34 8.09
N ILE A 20 4.00 -0.96 8.42
CA ILE A 20 2.73 -0.75 7.75
C ILE A 20 1.71 -0.34 8.80
N VAL A 21 1.19 0.87 8.69
CA VAL A 21 0.19 1.45 9.61
C VAL A 21 -1.14 1.57 8.87
N GLN A 22 -2.18 0.94 9.41
CA GLN A 22 -3.53 1.02 8.85
C GLN A 22 -4.30 2.19 9.47
N GLY A 23 -4.43 3.30 8.75
CA GLY A 23 -5.13 4.49 9.24
C GLY A 23 -6.60 4.21 9.60
N GLU A 24 -7.33 3.50 8.73
CA GLU A 24 -8.74 3.15 8.94
C GLU A 24 -8.98 2.22 10.15
N GLU A 25 -7.94 1.54 10.63
CA GLU A 25 -8.01 0.57 11.74
C GLU A 25 -7.28 1.10 12.99
N ASN A 26 -7.52 2.37 13.34
CA ASN A 26 -6.93 3.05 14.51
C ASN A 26 -5.40 2.92 14.56
N ASP A 27 -4.73 3.15 13.44
CA ASP A 27 -3.27 3.11 13.31
C ASP A 27 -2.65 1.76 13.71
N LYS A 28 -3.36 0.67 13.46
CA LYS A 28 -2.83 -0.68 13.68
C LYS A 28 -1.54 -0.90 12.89
N LEU A 29 -0.45 -1.12 13.61
CA LEU A 29 0.90 -1.31 13.09
C LEU A 29 1.21 -2.80 12.84
N HIS A 30 1.80 -3.08 11.68
CA HIS A 30 2.47 -4.33 11.34
C HIS A 30 3.93 -4.03 11.01
N THR A 31 4.85 -4.84 11.52
CA THR A 31 6.28 -4.68 11.23
C THR A 31 6.81 -5.94 10.58
N LEU A 32 7.45 -5.78 9.42
CA LEU A 32 8.20 -6.82 8.73
C LEU A 32 9.69 -6.54 8.88
N LYS A 33 10.44 -7.60 9.21
CA LYS A 33 11.89 -7.56 9.19
C LYS A 33 12.38 -7.70 7.75
N ARG A 34 13.65 -7.35 7.52
CA ARG A 34 14.36 -7.66 6.27
C ARG A 34 14.29 -9.14 5.90
N ASN A 35 14.30 -9.45 4.61
CA ASN A 35 14.32 -10.82 4.07
C ASN A 35 13.30 -11.75 4.74
N SER A 36 12.06 -11.29 4.89
CA SER A 36 11.01 -12.03 5.58
C SER A 36 9.66 -11.91 4.90
N GLU A 37 8.76 -12.85 5.23
CA GLU A 37 7.38 -12.88 4.77
C GLU A 37 6.46 -12.80 5.98
N LEU A 38 5.35 -12.08 5.82
CA LEU A 38 4.32 -11.95 6.84
C LEU A 38 2.94 -12.21 6.23
N LYS A 39 2.29 -13.26 6.73
CA LYS A 39 0.87 -13.52 6.46
C LYS A 39 0.01 -12.66 7.37
N VAL A 40 -0.84 -11.83 6.77
CA VAL A 40 -1.69 -10.85 7.46
C VAL A 40 -3.07 -10.82 6.82
N SER A 41 -3.97 -10.01 7.38
CA SER A 41 -5.18 -9.58 6.70
C SER A 41 -5.30 -8.07 6.90
N VAL A 42 -4.84 -7.33 5.89
CA VAL A 42 -4.86 -5.85 5.88
C VAL A 42 -5.81 -5.41 4.79
N ARG A 43 -6.92 -4.79 5.19
CA ARG A 43 -7.91 -4.26 4.24
C ARG A 43 -7.36 -2.98 3.64
N ILE A 44 -7.43 -2.86 2.32
CA ILE A 44 -7.02 -1.63 1.64
C ILE A 44 -8.21 -0.67 1.64
N PRO A 45 -8.11 0.48 2.35
CA PRO A 45 -9.22 1.39 2.56
C PRO A 45 -9.69 2.01 1.25
N TRP A 46 -10.99 2.27 1.16
CA TRP A 46 -11.56 3.04 0.07
C TRP A 46 -11.36 4.54 0.32
N ILE A 47 -10.74 5.23 -0.64
CA ILE A 47 -10.53 6.68 -0.60
C ILE A 47 -10.94 7.29 -1.94
N GLY A 48 -11.77 8.34 -1.90
CA GLY A 48 -12.28 9.02 -3.09
C GLY A 48 -11.91 10.49 -3.20
N ASN A 49 -11.28 11.06 -2.17
CA ASN A 49 -10.85 12.45 -2.14
C ASN A 49 -9.71 12.68 -1.12
N GLN A 50 -9.24 13.93 -1.05
CA GLN A 50 -8.12 14.35 -0.22
C GLN A 50 -8.39 14.25 1.29
N ASP A 51 -9.61 14.54 1.74
CA ASP A 51 -9.98 14.63 3.16
C ASP A 51 -10.05 13.25 3.84
N GLU A 52 -10.14 12.19 3.04
CA GLU A 52 -10.14 10.80 3.48
C GLU A 52 -8.73 10.23 3.70
N GLY A 53 -7.66 11.02 3.53
CA GLY A 53 -6.27 10.57 3.62
C GLY A 53 -5.89 9.89 4.94
N HIS A 54 -6.56 10.24 6.03
CA HIS A 54 -6.38 9.61 7.34
C HIS A 54 -6.67 8.11 7.36
N LYS A 55 -7.43 7.58 6.39
CA LYS A 55 -7.73 6.16 6.26
C LYS A 55 -6.58 5.36 5.67
N ALA A 56 -5.74 6.00 4.86
CA ALA A 56 -4.75 5.35 4.02
C ALA A 56 -3.81 4.43 4.81
N ILE A 57 -3.34 3.38 4.15
CA ILE A 57 -2.25 2.58 4.67
C ILE A 57 -0.96 3.39 4.48
N ARG A 58 -0.24 3.64 5.57
CA ARG A 58 1.06 4.31 5.56
C ARG A 58 2.14 3.24 5.65
N ILE A 59 3.05 3.23 4.68
CA ILE A 59 4.18 2.31 4.64
C ILE A 59 5.45 3.14 4.77
N THR A 60 6.26 2.84 5.79
CA THR A 60 7.59 3.44 5.97
C THR A 60 8.64 2.34 5.90
N ILE A 61 9.77 2.67 5.30
CA ILE A 61 10.87 1.76 5.03
C ILE A 61 12.12 2.41 5.63
N SER A 62 12.93 1.67 6.39
CA SER A 62 13.99 2.27 7.22
C SER A 62 15.03 3.11 6.45
N SER A 63 15.29 2.81 5.18
CA SER A 63 16.21 3.56 4.31
C SER A 63 15.56 4.69 3.51
N TYR A 64 14.27 4.94 3.72
CA TYR A 64 13.42 5.75 2.86
C TYR A 64 12.82 6.90 3.66
N ASP A 65 13.11 8.14 3.23
CA ASP A 65 12.67 9.34 3.93
C ASP A 65 11.17 9.62 3.76
N ASN A 66 10.57 9.09 2.68
CA ASN A 66 9.16 9.31 2.36
C ASN A 66 8.25 8.23 2.94
N THR A 67 7.00 8.62 3.20
CA THR A 67 5.91 7.68 3.45
C THR A 67 5.21 7.31 2.15
N ILE A 68 4.96 6.02 1.95
CA ILE A 68 4.09 5.53 0.88
C ILE A 68 2.66 5.47 1.44
N TRP A 69 1.76 6.22 0.81
CA TRP A 69 0.35 6.28 1.12
C TRP A 69 -0.43 5.39 0.16
N LEU A 70 -0.94 4.25 0.63
CA LEU A 70 -1.57 3.22 -0.18
C LEU A 70 -3.09 3.14 0.10
N PHE A 71 -3.89 3.11 -0.96
CA PHE A 71 -5.35 3.06 -0.86
C PHE A 71 -6.02 2.49 -2.12
N GLN A 72 -7.31 2.15 -2.01
CA GLN A 72 -8.13 1.74 -3.13
C GLN A 72 -9.02 2.90 -3.58
N ASP A 73 -8.95 3.25 -4.86
CA ASP A 73 -9.70 4.37 -5.44
C ASP A 73 -11.03 3.87 -6.03
N TYR A 74 -12.14 4.27 -5.41
CA TYR A 74 -13.50 3.97 -5.90
C TYR A 74 -14.01 4.96 -6.95
N HIS A 75 -13.30 6.07 -7.15
CA HIS A 75 -13.71 7.17 -8.01
C HIS A 75 -13.00 7.16 -9.37
N ARG A 76 -11.69 6.84 -9.41
CA ARG A 76 -10.87 7.01 -10.63
C ARG A 76 -9.91 5.84 -10.91
N PRO A 77 -10.13 5.03 -11.96
CA PRO A 77 -11.34 4.97 -12.79
C PRO A 77 -12.51 4.33 -12.04
N ALA A 78 -13.71 4.87 -12.24
CA ALA A 78 -14.92 4.37 -11.60
C ALA A 78 -15.07 2.85 -11.83
N ASN A 79 -15.42 2.12 -10.77
CA ASN A 79 -15.69 0.68 -10.78
C ASN A 79 -14.52 -0.24 -11.18
N GLN A 80 -13.26 0.20 -11.10
CA GLN A 80 -12.11 -0.66 -11.40
C GLN A 80 -11.35 -1.19 -10.17
N ASP A 81 -11.78 -0.82 -8.97
CA ASP A 81 -11.16 -1.25 -7.72
C ASP A 81 -9.63 -1.01 -7.74
N GLN A 82 -9.21 0.13 -8.30
CA GLN A 82 -7.81 0.40 -8.60
C GLN A 82 -7.07 0.76 -7.32
N ILE A 83 -6.04 0.01 -6.98
CA ILE A 83 -5.15 0.34 -5.87
C ILE A 83 -4.12 1.37 -6.36
N LYS A 84 -4.02 2.47 -5.63
CA LYS A 84 -3.12 3.59 -5.91
C LYS A 84 -2.19 3.85 -4.74
N TYR A 85 -1.12 4.57 -5.04
CA TYR A 85 -0.24 5.11 -4.03
C TYR A 85 0.25 6.51 -4.36
N TYR A 86 0.63 7.23 -3.31
CA TYR A 86 1.43 8.45 -3.39
C TYR A 86 2.64 8.29 -2.48
N GLU A 87 3.79 8.83 -2.87
CA GLU A 87 5.00 8.85 -2.06
C GLU A 87 5.31 10.29 -1.66
N GLY A 88 5.37 10.56 -0.35
CA GLY A 88 5.69 11.88 0.19
C GLY A 88 5.40 12.00 1.68
N GLU A 89 5.74 13.15 2.26
CA GLU A 89 5.54 13.45 3.69
C GLU A 89 4.06 13.49 4.09
N GLU A 90 3.21 14.01 3.20
CA GLU A 90 1.76 14.14 3.42
C GLU A 90 0.97 13.41 2.34
N PHE A 91 -0.25 12.99 2.67
CA PHE A 91 -1.16 12.35 1.71
C PHE A 91 -1.47 13.28 0.53
N ASN A 92 -1.48 12.75 -0.69
CA ASN A 92 -1.93 13.50 -1.87
C ASN A 92 -2.75 12.60 -2.80
N TYR A 93 -4.07 12.78 -2.81
CA TYR A 93 -4.98 12.00 -3.65
C TYR A 93 -4.81 12.30 -5.15
N GLN A 94 -4.59 13.57 -5.50
CA GLN A 94 -4.54 13.99 -6.91
C GLN A 94 -3.28 13.49 -7.63
N ASN A 95 -2.16 13.44 -6.91
CA ASN A 95 -0.88 12.97 -7.44
C ASN A 95 -0.67 11.46 -7.25
N ALA A 96 -1.65 10.74 -6.69
CA ALA A 96 -1.56 9.30 -6.52
C ALA A 96 -1.61 8.58 -7.87
N ILE A 97 -0.68 7.64 -8.06
CA ILE A 97 -0.54 6.83 -9.27
C ILE A 97 -0.89 5.36 -8.98
N ASN A 98 -1.10 4.58 -10.04
CA ASN A 98 -1.43 3.16 -9.88
C ASN A 98 -0.24 2.40 -9.31
N VAL A 99 -0.50 1.52 -8.33
CA VAL A 99 0.54 0.61 -7.85
C VAL A 99 0.96 -0.34 -8.99
N PRO A 100 2.27 -0.61 -9.19
CA PRO A 100 2.70 -1.57 -10.19
C PRO A 100 2.18 -3.00 -9.91
N GLY A 101 2.07 -3.80 -10.98
CA GLY A 101 1.62 -5.20 -10.87
C GLY A 101 0.10 -5.38 -10.83
N ARG A 102 -0.40 -6.38 -10.10
CA ARG A 102 -1.83 -6.77 -10.06
C ARG A 102 -2.68 -5.86 -9.15
N SER A 103 -2.61 -4.56 -9.38
CA SER A 103 -3.27 -3.51 -8.59
C SER A 103 -4.73 -3.24 -8.97
N LYS A 104 -5.25 -3.88 -10.03
CA LYS A 104 -6.65 -3.79 -10.46
C LYS A 104 -7.50 -4.92 -9.90
N GLY A 105 -8.79 -4.64 -9.75
CA GLY A 105 -9.79 -5.59 -9.26
C GLY A 105 -9.63 -5.89 -7.77
N GLY A 106 -10.74 -6.05 -7.06
CA GLY A 106 -10.70 -6.39 -5.64
C GLY A 106 -10.25 -7.81 -5.33
N GLY A 107 -10.19 -8.12 -4.03
CA GLY A 107 -9.82 -9.42 -3.49
C GLY A 107 -8.37 -9.50 -3.00
N ASP A 108 -7.89 -10.72 -2.89
CA ASP A 108 -6.64 -11.03 -2.23
C ASP A 108 -5.43 -10.54 -3.03
N LYS A 109 -4.52 -9.87 -2.33
CA LYS A 109 -3.30 -9.28 -2.86
C LYS A 109 -2.08 -9.72 -2.05
N THR A 110 -0.99 -9.95 -2.76
CA THR A 110 0.34 -10.10 -2.14
C THR A 110 1.16 -8.85 -2.45
N LEU A 111 1.53 -8.13 -1.40
CA LEU A 111 2.40 -6.95 -1.49
C LEU A 111 3.85 -7.40 -1.42
N TYR A 112 4.64 -7.02 -2.42
CA TYR A 112 6.01 -7.51 -2.58
C TYR A 112 6.98 -6.34 -2.71
N PHE A 113 8.01 -6.35 -1.86
CA PHE A 113 9.10 -5.38 -1.84
C PHE A 113 10.40 -6.06 -2.24
N LYS A 114 11.19 -5.38 -3.07
CA LYS A 114 12.52 -5.83 -3.47
C LYS A 114 13.42 -4.65 -3.80
N GLU A 115 14.71 -4.91 -3.90
CA GLU A 115 15.68 -3.94 -4.42
C GLU A 115 15.81 -4.08 -5.94
N GLU A 116 15.69 -2.96 -6.65
CA GLU A 116 16.01 -2.85 -8.07
C GLU A 116 16.95 -1.67 -8.30
N LYS A 117 18.12 -1.92 -8.90
CA LYS A 117 19.12 -0.89 -9.24
C LYS A 117 19.47 0.02 -8.04
N GLY A 118 19.56 -0.58 -6.84
CA GLY A 118 19.89 0.13 -5.60
C GLY A 118 18.74 0.97 -5.03
N LYS A 119 17.50 0.73 -5.45
CA LYS A 119 16.30 1.37 -4.90
C LYS A 119 15.28 0.32 -4.46
N THR A 120 14.62 0.56 -3.34
CA THR A 120 13.48 -0.26 -2.92
C THR A 120 12.29 0.05 -3.81
N VAL A 121 11.75 -0.99 -4.46
CA VAL A 121 10.53 -0.93 -5.26
C VAL A 121 9.49 -1.86 -4.67
N PHE A 122 8.21 -1.53 -4.85
CA PHE A 122 7.11 -2.37 -4.40
C PHE A 122 6.05 -2.55 -5.49
N ARG A 123 5.36 -3.68 -5.43
CA ARG A 123 4.29 -4.04 -6.38
C ARG A 123 3.34 -5.08 -5.80
N PHE A 124 2.19 -5.25 -6.44
CA PHE A 124 1.33 -6.41 -6.21
C PHE A 124 1.67 -7.57 -7.16
N LEU A 125 1.78 -8.79 -6.63
CA LEU A 125 2.01 -10.01 -7.40
C LEU A 125 0.74 -10.61 -7.99
#